data_AF-A0A9D6L1I6-F1
#
_entry.id   AF-A0A9D6L1I6-F1
#
_cell.length_a   1.000
_cell.length_b   1.000
_cell.length_c   1.000
_cell.angle_alpha   90.00
_cell.angle_beta   90.00
_cell.angle_gamma   90.00
#
_symmetry.space_group_name_H-M   'P 1'
#
loop_
_entity.id
_entity.type
_entity.pdbx_description
1 polymer ?
#
loop_
_entity_poly.entity_id
_entity_poly.type
_entity_poly.pdbx_seq_one_letter_code
_entity_poly.pdbx_strand_id
1 'polypeptide(L)'
;MKKLLILTLFLVAAFAINTKAQTVYASSKGEKYHTADCKLSGDASGMELADAKKTKRTACAMCKPDEHLKDKKAQCTGTTADGTQCKRMTSNKNGKCFQHQSK
;
A
#
# COMPACT_ATOMS: atom_id res chain seq x y z
N MET A 1 43.47 -18.35 -3.15
CA MET A 1 42.80 -17.03 -3.30
C MET A 1 41.69 -17.03 -4.36
N LYS A 2 41.90 -17.57 -5.57
CA LYS A 2 40.84 -17.65 -6.62
C LYS A 2 39.59 -18.46 -6.20
N LYS A 3 39.76 -19.57 -5.47
CA LYS A 3 38.64 -20.38 -4.95
C LYS A 3 37.79 -19.64 -3.90
N LEU A 4 38.41 -18.74 -3.12
CA LEU A 4 37.71 -17.92 -2.13
C LEU A 4 36.90 -16.81 -2.82
N LEU A 5 37.46 -16.19 -3.87
CA LEU A 5 36.78 -15.21 -4.72
C LEU A 5 35.55 -15.80 -5.45
N ILE A 6 35.66 -17.03 -5.95
CA ILE A 6 34.54 -17.73 -6.61
C ILE A 6 33.44 -18.08 -5.59
N LEU A 7 33.82 -18.50 -4.37
CA LEU A 7 32.85 -18.83 -3.32
C LEU A 7 32.06 -17.58 -2.85
N THR A 8 32.75 -16.44 -2.69
CA THR A 8 32.09 -15.17 -2.33
C THR A 8 31.20 -14.63 -3.44
N LEU A 9 31.57 -14.82 -4.72
CA LEU A 9 30.72 -14.43 -5.85
C LEU A 9 29.42 -15.26 -5.89
N PHE A 10 29.50 -16.55 -5.56
CA PHE A 10 28.34 -17.45 -5.49
C PHE A 10 27.40 -17.10 -4.33
N LEU A 11 27.96 -16.67 -3.18
CA LEU A 11 27.16 -16.29 -2.00
C LEU A 11 26.38 -14.98 -2.19
N VAL A 12 26.97 -14.01 -2.91
CA VAL A 12 26.29 -12.73 -3.22
C VAL A 12 25.17 -12.93 -4.24
N ALA A 13 25.31 -13.87 -5.18
CA ALA A 13 24.25 -14.23 -6.12
C ALA A 13 23.03 -14.92 -5.45
N ALA A 14 23.25 -15.63 -4.34
CA ALA A 14 22.16 -16.29 -3.60
C ALA A 14 21.30 -15.33 -2.75
N PHE A 15 21.76 -14.09 -2.50
CA PHE A 15 20.97 -13.07 -1.80
C PHE A 15 19.99 -12.32 -2.73
N ALA A 16 19.51 -12.99 -3.79
CA ALA A 16 18.65 -12.41 -4.79
C ALA A 16 17.26 -12.01 -4.22
N ILE A 17 17.16 -10.72 -3.87
CA ILE A 17 16.01 -9.81 -4.08
C ILE A 17 14.60 -10.35 -3.75
N ASN A 18 14.19 -10.19 -2.48
CA ASN A 18 12.79 -10.31 -2.05
C ASN A 18 12.04 -8.95 -2.16
N THR A 19 11.87 -8.40 -3.37
CA THR A 19 11.14 -7.15 -3.54
C THR A 19 9.63 -7.37 -3.43
N LYS A 20 9.02 -7.00 -2.30
CA LYS A 20 7.55 -6.94 -2.16
C LYS A 20 7.03 -5.75 -2.98
N ALA A 21 6.10 -6.02 -3.90
CA ALA A 21 5.42 -4.97 -4.65
C ALA A 21 4.57 -4.09 -3.72
N GLN A 22 4.44 -2.80 -4.06
CA GLN A 22 3.64 -1.84 -3.29
C GLN A 22 2.18 -1.92 -3.71
N THR A 23 1.27 -2.12 -2.75
CA THR A 23 -0.18 -2.15 -3.00
C THR A 23 -0.78 -0.75 -2.92
N VAL A 24 -1.52 -0.36 -3.96
CA VAL A 24 -2.39 0.84 -4.03
C VAL A 24 -3.83 0.44 -4.29
N TYR A 25 -4.77 1.37 -4.12
CA TYR A 25 -6.20 1.09 -4.26
C TYR A 25 -6.77 1.88 -5.43
N ALA A 26 -7.35 1.19 -6.41
CA ALA A 26 -8.05 1.84 -7.52
C ALA A 26 -9.33 1.05 -7.86
N SER A 27 -10.33 1.75 -8.40
CA SER A 27 -11.50 1.11 -8.99
C SER A 27 -11.27 0.81 -10.46
N SER A 28 -12.04 -0.14 -11.02
CA SER A 28 -11.90 -0.55 -12.42
C SER A 28 -12.06 0.62 -13.40
N LYS A 29 -12.98 1.54 -13.10
CA LYS A 29 -13.28 2.73 -13.93
C LYS A 29 -12.54 4.00 -13.49
N GLY A 30 -11.80 3.98 -12.38
CA GLY A 30 -11.17 5.16 -11.81
C GLY A 30 -9.90 5.60 -12.55
N GLU A 31 -9.74 6.91 -12.73
CA GLU A 31 -8.53 7.53 -13.30
C GLU A 31 -7.39 7.65 -12.29
N LYS A 32 -7.70 7.54 -10.99
CA LYS A 32 -6.75 7.76 -9.90
C LYS A 32 -6.60 6.52 -9.02
N TYR A 33 -5.42 6.36 -8.45
CA TYR A 33 -5.16 5.40 -7.38
C TYR A 33 -4.96 6.12 -6.05
N HIS A 34 -5.20 5.40 -4.97
CA HIS A 34 -5.42 5.92 -3.63
C HIS A 34 -4.68 5.12 -2.56
N THR A 35 -4.56 5.69 -1.35
CA THR A 35 -4.29 4.93 -0.12
C THR A 35 -5.54 4.14 0.31
N ALA A 36 -5.36 3.17 1.20
CA ALA A 36 -6.44 2.28 1.65
C ALA A 36 -7.57 3.00 2.40
N ASP A 37 -7.26 4.13 3.01
CA ASP A 37 -8.12 4.97 3.83
C ASP A 37 -8.44 6.31 3.18
N CYS A 38 -8.19 6.47 1.87
CA CYS A 38 -8.60 7.69 1.20
C CYS A 38 -10.14 7.78 1.18
N LYS A 39 -10.69 8.92 1.61
CA LYS A 39 -12.14 9.18 1.55
C LYS A 39 -12.73 9.03 0.15
N LEU A 40 -11.92 9.30 -0.88
CA LEU A 40 -12.29 9.22 -2.29
C LEU A 40 -12.07 7.83 -2.91
N SER A 41 -11.59 6.84 -2.14
CA SER A 41 -11.31 5.52 -2.69
C SER A 41 -12.57 4.74 -3.03
N GLY A 42 -13.74 5.09 -2.49
CA GLY A 42 -15.01 4.44 -2.83
C GLY A 42 -14.96 2.91 -2.70
N ASP A 43 -15.23 2.23 -3.82
CA ASP A 43 -15.21 0.77 -4.04
C ASP A 43 -13.84 0.24 -4.55
N ALA A 44 -12.78 1.06 -4.48
CA ALA A 44 -11.45 0.68 -4.93
C ALA A 44 -10.93 -0.60 -4.27
N SER A 45 -10.32 -1.44 -5.09
CA SER A 45 -9.70 -2.70 -4.67
C SER A 45 -8.17 -2.57 -4.70
N GLY A 46 -7.50 -3.38 -3.88
CA GLY A 46 -6.04 -3.40 -3.84
C GLY A 46 -5.46 -3.95 -5.15
N MET A 47 -4.47 -3.25 -5.71
CA MET A 47 -3.71 -3.67 -6.88
C MET A 47 -2.24 -3.24 -6.75
N GLU A 48 -1.35 -3.78 -7.57
CA GLU A 48 0.04 -3.35 -7.57
C GLU A 48 0.19 -1.95 -8.16
N LEU A 49 1.06 -1.13 -7.56
CA LEU A 49 1.40 0.20 -8.05
C LEU A 49 1.90 0.16 -9.50
N ALA A 50 2.66 -0.86 -9.86
CA ALA A 50 3.16 -1.05 -11.21
C ALA A 50 2.00 -1.16 -12.22
N ASP A 51 0.96 -1.91 -11.88
CA ASP A 51 -0.21 -2.08 -12.73
C ASP A 51 -1.04 -0.81 -12.82
N ALA A 52 -1.18 -0.07 -11.71
CA ALA A 52 -1.84 1.24 -11.73
C ALA A 52 -1.14 2.20 -12.72
N LYS A 53 0.19 2.23 -12.71
CA LYS A 53 1.00 3.03 -13.64
C LYS A 53 0.90 2.55 -15.08
N LYS A 54 0.90 1.24 -15.34
CA LYS A 54 0.69 0.68 -16.70
C LYS A 54 -0.65 1.12 -17.30
N THR A 55 -1.68 1.21 -16.46
CA THR A 55 -3.01 1.69 -16.86
C THR A 55 -3.14 3.22 -16.96
N LYS A 56 -2.03 3.97 -16.91
CA LYS A 56 -1.98 5.45 -16.96
C LYS A 56 -2.81 6.14 -15.87
N ARG A 57 -3.06 5.47 -14.74
CA ARG A 57 -3.73 6.09 -13.59
C ARG A 57 -2.77 7.04 -12.88
N THR A 58 -3.32 8.10 -12.30
CA THR A 58 -2.54 9.13 -11.58
C THR A 58 -2.74 9.03 -10.06
N ALA A 59 -1.78 9.54 -9.29
CA ALA A 59 -1.89 9.55 -7.84
C ALA A 59 -2.98 10.52 -7.39
N CYS A 60 -3.78 10.13 -6.39
CA CYS A 60 -4.74 11.02 -5.77
C CYS A 60 -4.02 12.13 -4.98
N ALA A 61 -4.21 13.39 -5.38
CA ALA A 61 -3.59 14.55 -4.71
C ALA A 61 -4.01 14.73 -3.24
N MET A 62 -5.18 14.21 -2.83
CA MET A 62 -5.66 14.32 -1.44
C MET A 62 -4.93 13.37 -0.50
N CYS A 63 -4.78 12.10 -0.88
CA CYS A 63 -4.11 11.11 -0.03
C CYS A 63 -2.64 10.89 -0.39
N LYS A 64 -2.14 11.56 -1.43
CA LYS A 64 -0.75 11.55 -1.90
C LYS A 64 -0.09 10.17 -1.78
N PRO A 65 -0.67 9.13 -2.42
CA PRO A 65 -0.30 7.75 -2.14
C PRO A 65 1.18 7.48 -2.34
N ASP A 66 1.84 8.13 -3.30
CA ASP A 66 3.28 8.01 -3.58
C ASP A 66 4.18 8.44 -2.40
N GLU A 67 3.73 9.37 -1.56
CA GLU A 67 4.46 9.81 -0.36
C GLU A 67 4.27 8.82 0.81
N HIS A 68 3.19 8.04 0.78
CA HIS A 68 2.73 7.19 1.89
C HIS A 68 2.82 5.68 1.61
N LEU A 69 3.43 5.26 0.49
CA LEU A 69 3.52 3.83 0.11
C LEU A 69 4.28 2.98 1.15
N LYS A 70 5.27 3.57 1.80
CA LYS A 70 6.14 2.90 2.78
C LYS A 70 5.51 2.84 4.17
N ASP A 71 4.39 3.54 4.39
CA ASP A 71 3.75 3.59 5.69
C ASP A 71 3.17 2.23 6.05
N LYS A 72 3.36 1.82 7.31
CA LYS A 72 2.76 0.59 7.83
C LYS A 72 1.25 0.76 7.85
N LYS A 73 0.54 -0.14 7.17
CA LYS A 73 -0.92 -0.16 7.13
C LYS A 73 -1.43 -1.13 8.19
N ALA A 74 -2.44 -0.71 8.95
CA ALA A 74 -3.13 -1.54 9.92
C ALA A 74 -4.64 -1.47 9.70
N GLN A 75 -5.37 -2.48 10.16
CA GLN A 75 -6.83 -2.44 10.15
C GLN A 75 -7.31 -1.37 11.14
N CYS A 76 -8.30 -0.60 10.74
CA CYS A 76 -8.92 0.41 11.57
C CYS A 76 -9.46 -0.21 12.88
N THR A 77 -9.17 0.44 14.00
CA THR A 77 -9.61 0.02 15.33
C THR A 77 -10.96 0.61 15.72
N GLY A 78 -11.62 1.35 14.82
CA GLY A 78 -12.98 1.88 15.02
C GLY A 78 -14.06 0.83 14.85
N THR A 79 -15.18 1.04 15.53
CA THR A 79 -16.38 0.19 15.48
C THR A 79 -17.45 0.89 14.65
N THR A 80 -18.06 0.17 13.73
CA THR A 80 -19.14 0.68 12.87
C THR A 80 -20.47 0.76 13.64
N ALA A 81 -21.49 1.39 13.05
CA ALA A 81 -22.79 1.59 13.70
C ALA A 81 -23.52 0.27 14.04
N ASP A 82 -23.28 -0.79 13.28
CA ASP A 82 -23.75 -2.16 13.50
C ASP A 82 -22.93 -2.93 14.55
N GLY A 83 -21.94 -2.30 15.18
CA GLY A 83 -21.15 -2.90 16.26
C GLY A 83 -19.98 -3.77 15.82
N THR A 84 -19.73 -3.92 14.51
CA THR A 84 -18.60 -4.70 13.99
C THR A 84 -17.31 -3.87 13.89
N GLN A 85 -16.14 -4.51 13.92
CA GLN A 85 -14.88 -3.80 13.73
C GLN A 85 -14.72 -3.37 12.26
N CYS A 86 -14.33 -2.11 12.06
CA CYS A 86 -14.08 -1.57 10.74
C CYS A 86 -13.00 -2.37 10.01
N LYS A 87 -13.32 -2.84 8.80
CA LYS A 87 -12.40 -3.62 7.95
C LYS A 87 -11.48 -2.76 7.07
N ARG A 88 -11.63 -1.44 7.09
CA ARG A 88 -10.77 -0.54 6.31
C ARG A 88 -9.35 -0.56 6.85
N MET A 89 -8.37 -0.64 5.96
CA MET A 89 -6.97 -0.43 6.31
C MET A 89 -6.67 1.07 6.38
N THR A 90 -5.73 1.49 7.22
CA THR A 90 -5.29 2.87 7.36
C THR A 90 -3.79 2.93 7.63
N SER A 91 -3.13 3.98 7.12
CA SER A 91 -1.75 4.34 7.48
C SER A 91 -1.71 5.46 8.52
N ASN A 92 -2.86 5.91 9.04
CA ASN A 92 -2.90 6.93 10.08
C ASN A 92 -2.29 6.38 11.37
N LYS A 93 -1.41 7.19 11.99
CA LYS A 93 -0.74 6.90 13.26
C LYS A 93 -1.71 6.61 14.41
N ASN A 94 -2.93 7.14 14.37
CA ASN A 94 -3.96 6.88 15.38
C ASN A 94 -4.69 5.52 15.19
N GLY A 95 -4.39 4.78 14.12
CA GLY A 95 -5.04 3.51 13.82
C GLY A 95 -6.53 3.63 13.46
N LYS A 96 -7.01 4.83 13.12
CA LYS A 96 -8.41 5.10 12.71
C LYS A 96 -8.45 5.55 11.25
N CYS A 97 -9.32 4.94 10.47
CA CYS A 97 -9.59 5.38 9.10
C CYS A 97 -10.37 6.70 9.08
N PHE A 98 -10.47 7.34 7.92
CA PHE A 98 -11.15 8.64 7.76
C PHE A 98 -12.60 8.71 8.29
N GLN A 99 -13.29 7.58 8.46
CA GLN A 99 -14.64 7.54 9.03
C GLN A 99 -14.65 7.57 10.56
N HIS A 100 -13.55 7.17 11.20
CA HIS A 100 -13.41 7.04 12.65
C HIS A 100 -12.34 7.97 13.23
N GLN A 101 -11.79 8.87 12.42
CA GLN A 101 -10.90 9.92 12.89
C GLN A 101 -11.72 10.98 13.64
N SER A 102 -11.28 11.35 14.83
CA SER A 102 -11.76 12.53 15.54
C SER A 102 -11.46 13.77 14.70
N LYS A 103 -12.43 14.68 14.56
CA LYS A 103 -12.24 15.96 13.86
C LYS A 103 -11.26 16.87 14.60
#